data_AF-A0A0C3EZH7-F1
#
_entry.id   AF-A0A0C3EZH7-F1
#
_cell.length_a   1.000
_cell.length_b   1.000
_cell.length_c   1.000
_cell.angle_alpha   90.00
_cell.angle_beta   90.00
_cell.angle_gamma   90.00
#
_symmetry.space_group_name_H-M   'P 1'
#
loop_
_entity.id
_entity.type
_entity.pdbx_description
1 polymer ?
#
loop_
_entity_poly.entity_id
_entity_poly.type
_entity_poly.pdbx_seq_one_letter_code
_entity_poly.pdbx_strand_id
1 'polypeptide(L)'
;MNTVNILTGFSPFQLWMGWSPRIIPPLSPAVVKSALLETDSAAVLALIEPINLDVSEEAKFTNQHITNQHRSDEVPYAVGDNIMLLT
;
A
#
# COMPACT_ATOMS: atom_id res chain seq x y z
N MET A 1 15.94 -5.52 12.54
CA MET A 1 15.69 -6.61 13.50
C MET A 1 15.12 -7.85 12.80
N ASN A 2 15.76 -8.30 11.72
CA ASN A 2 15.36 -9.49 10.97
C ASN A 2 16.61 -10.14 10.34
N THR A 3 17.67 -10.29 11.14
CA THR A 3 18.91 -10.91 10.72
C THR A 3 18.74 -12.42 10.78
N VAL A 4 19.00 -13.09 9.67
CA VAL A 4 18.98 -14.55 9.57
C VAL A 4 20.12 -15.10 10.42
N ASN A 5 19.82 -16.08 11.28
CA ASN A 5 20.85 -16.77 12.03
C ASN A 5 21.64 -17.67 11.07
N ILE A 6 22.97 -17.55 11.10
CA ILE A 6 23.89 -18.29 10.21
C ILE A 6 23.79 -19.81 10.42
N LEU A 7 23.52 -20.27 11.64
CA LEU A 7 23.48 -21.70 11.97
C LEU A 7 22.16 -22.36 11.59
N THR A 8 21.05 -21.65 11.71
CA THR A 8 19.71 -22.21 11.45
C THR A 8 19.16 -21.79 10.10
N GLY A 9 19.71 -20.76 9.47
CA GLY A 9 19.19 -20.20 8.21
C GLY A 9 17.84 -19.50 8.35
N PHE A 10 17.34 -19.33 9.58
CA PHE A 10 16.05 -18.70 9.86
C PHE A 10 16.20 -17.43 10.70
N SER A 11 15.32 -16.46 10.45
CA SER A 11 15.17 -15.31 11.34
C SER A 11 14.21 -15.63 12.51
N PRO A 12 14.31 -14.92 13.65
CA PRO A 12 13.36 -15.08 14.75
C PRO A 12 11.90 -14.91 14.32
N PHE A 13 11.63 -14.02 13.36
CA PHE A 13 10.29 -13.83 12.79
C PHE A 13 9.80 -15.10 12.06
N GLN A 14 10.66 -15.71 11.24
CA GLN A 14 10.32 -16.92 10.50
C GLN A 14 10.05 -18.10 11.44
N LEU A 15 10.81 -18.21 12.53
CA LEU A 15 10.59 -19.23 13.57
C LEU A 15 9.27 -19.01 14.32
N TRP A 16 8.91 -17.76 14.61
CA TRP A 16 7.70 -17.45 15.36
C TRP A 16 6.44 -17.59 14.50
N MET A 17 6.50 -17.15 13.25
CA MET A 17 5.33 -17.01 12.40
C MET A 17 5.19 -18.13 11.35
N GLY A 18 6.23 -18.92 11.10
CA GLY A 18 6.21 -20.04 10.13
C GLY A 18 6.27 -19.62 8.65
N TRP A 19 6.55 -18.35 8.37
CA TRP A 19 6.60 -17.77 7.03
C TRP A 19 7.58 -16.59 6.97
N SER A 20 8.09 -16.33 5.78
CA SER A 20 8.98 -15.19 5.53
C SER A 20 8.20 -13.88 5.57
N PRO A 21 8.70 -12.84 6.25
CA PRO A 21 8.03 -11.54 6.24
C PRO A 21 8.07 -10.96 4.82
N ARG A 22 6.92 -10.45 4.37
CA ARG A 22 6.83 -9.71 3.10
C ARG A 22 7.32 -8.29 3.33
N ILE A 23 8.64 -8.10 3.24
CA ILE A 23 9.27 -6.78 3.38
C ILE A 23 9.27 -6.12 2.00
N ILE A 24 8.81 -4.87 1.93
CA ILE A 24 8.96 -4.05 0.74
C ILE A 24 10.46 -3.81 0.54
N PRO A 25 11.05 -4.22 -0.60
CA PRO A 25 12.46 -3.97 -0.86
C PRO A 25 12.74 -2.45 -0.84
N PRO A 26 13.92 -2.04 -0.37
CA PRO A 26 14.27 -0.62 -0.30
C PRO A 26 14.12 0.02 -1.68
N LEU A 27 13.37 1.13 -1.75
CA LEU A 27 13.23 1.93 -2.96
C LEU A 27 14.58 2.58 -3.26
N SER A 28 15.32 2.00 -4.21
CA SER A 28 16.53 2.64 -4.73
C SER A 28 16.11 3.78 -5.67
N PRO A 29 16.71 4.98 -5.56
CA PRO A 29 16.46 6.03 -6.54
C PRO A 29 16.94 5.53 -7.90
N ALA A 30 16.03 5.45 -8.86
CA ALA A 30 16.39 5.16 -10.23
C ALA A 30 17.39 6.23 -10.70
N VAL A 31 18.54 5.79 -11.24
CA VAL A 31 19.44 6.70 -11.97
C VAL A 31 18.72 7.10 -13.24
N VAL A 32 17.90 8.16 -13.15
CA VAL A 32 17.32 8.81 -14.31
C VAL A 32 18.49 9.48 -15.03
N LYS A 33 19.02 8.82 -16.07
CA LYS A 33 19.84 9.51 -17.05
C LYS A 33 18.94 10.59 -17.63
N SER A 34 19.19 11.84 -17.24
CA SER A 34 18.57 13.00 -17.88
C SER A 34 19.08 13.05 -19.32
N ALA A 35 18.41 12.33 -20.20
CA ALA A 35 18.34 12.74 -21.59
C ALA A 35 17.57 14.06 -21.57
N LEU A 36 18.31 15.17 -21.41
CA LEU A 36 17.82 16.51 -21.72
C LEU A 36 17.58 16.56 -23.23
N LEU A 37 16.55 15.86 -23.69
CA LEU A 37 15.84 16.29 -24.88
C LEU A 37 15.01 17.47 -24.41
N GLU A 38 15.12 18.60 -25.10
CA GLU A 38 14.20 19.72 -24.98
C GLU A 38 12.79 19.21 -25.27
N THR A 39 12.19 18.62 -24.26
CA THR A 39 10.85 18.06 -24.33
C THR A 39 10.00 19.14 -23.71
N ASP A 40 9.14 19.72 -24.53
CA ASP A 40 8.21 20.78 -24.14
C ASP A 40 7.49 20.35 -22.86
N SER A 41 7.91 20.90 -21.73
CA SER A 41 7.52 20.43 -20.40
C SER A 41 6.01 20.59 -20.20
N ALA A 42 5.39 21.52 -20.93
CA ALA A 42 3.96 21.69 -21.03
C ALA A 42 3.26 20.49 -21.68
N ALA A 43 3.83 19.90 -22.73
CA ALA A 43 3.25 18.73 -23.41
C ALA A 43 3.34 17.47 -22.54
N VAL A 44 4.43 17.32 -21.79
CA VAL A 44 4.60 16.21 -20.83
C VAL A 44 3.64 16.35 -19.66
N LEU A 45 3.48 17.55 -19.10
CA LEU A 45 2.52 17.82 -18.03
C LEU A 45 1.07 17.59 -18.49
N ALA A 46 0.72 18.05 -19.69
CA ALA A 46 -0.60 17.82 -20.28
C ALA A 46 -0.92 16.33 -20.53
N LEU A 47 0.11 15.49 -20.73
CA LEU A 47 -0.06 14.05 -20.87
C LEU A 47 -0.14 13.34 -19.50
N ILE A 48 0.59 13.82 -18.49
CA ILE A 48 0.66 13.22 -17.15
C ILE A 48 -0.56 13.58 -16.29
N GLU A 49 -1.09 14.79 -16.43
CA GLU A 49 -2.24 15.28 -15.67
C GLU A 49 -3.48 14.37 -15.78
N PRO A 50 -3.94 13.94 -16.97
CA PRO A 50 -5.08 13.02 -17.07
C PRO A 50 -4.77 11.63 -16.49
N ILE A 51 -3.54 11.12 -16.67
CA ILE A 51 -3.13 9.82 -16.11
C ILE A 51 -3.17 9.84 -14.58
N ASN A 52 -2.71 10.94 -13.97
CA ASN A 52 -2.76 11.09 -12.51
C ASN A 52 -4.19 11.19 -11.99
N LEU A 53 -5.08 11.87 -12.74
CA LEU A 53 -6.49 11.99 -12.38
C LEU A 53 -7.16 10.60 -12.41
N ASP A 54 -6.99 9.86 -13.50
CA ASP A 54 -7.61 8.54 -13.72
C ASP A 54 -7.09 7.49 -12.72
N VAL A 55 -5.78 7.47 -12.47
CA VAL A 55 -5.18 6.57 -11.46
C VAL A 55 -5.68 6.89 -10.06
N SER A 56 -5.89 8.18 -9.73
CA SER A 56 -6.30 8.57 -8.37
C SER A 56 -7.72 8.14 -8.03
N GLU A 57 -8.62 8.14 -9.01
CA GLU A 57 -10.02 7.75 -8.80
C GLU A 57 -10.16 6.22 -8.82
N GLU A 58 -9.59 5.54 -9.82
CA GLU A 58 -9.64 4.07 -9.88
C GLU A 58 -8.95 3.40 -8.69
N ALA A 59 -7.82 3.94 -8.22
CA ALA A 59 -7.14 3.41 -7.03
C ALA A 59 -7.99 3.55 -5.76
N LYS A 60 -8.78 4.61 -5.61
CA LYS A 60 -9.68 4.77 -4.45
C LYS A 60 -10.79 3.73 -4.49
N PHE A 61 -11.46 3.57 -5.65
CA PHE A 61 -12.56 2.63 -5.79
C PHE A 61 -12.10 1.18 -5.60
N THR A 62 -10.97 0.80 -6.20
CA THR A 62 -10.41 -0.56 -6.05
C THR A 62 -9.97 -0.83 -4.62
N ASN A 63 -9.28 0.11 -3.97
CA ASN A 63 -8.88 -0.06 -2.57
C ASN A 63 -10.07 -0.14 -1.63
N GLN A 64 -11.09 0.70 -1.81
CA GLN A 64 -12.33 0.63 -1.02
C GLN A 64 -13.06 -0.69 -1.27
N HIS A 65 -13.15 -1.14 -2.52
CA HIS A 65 -13.80 -2.40 -2.85
C HIS A 65 -13.11 -3.60 -2.18
N ILE A 66 -11.78 -3.69 -2.28
CA ILE A 66 -11.00 -4.77 -1.64
C ILE A 66 -11.09 -4.69 -0.11
N THR A 67 -11.03 -3.48 0.46
CA THR A 67 -11.17 -3.30 1.91
C THR A 67 -12.56 -3.70 2.40
N ASN A 68 -13.59 -3.41 1.60
CA ASN A 68 -14.98 -3.74 1.90
C ASN A 68 -15.30 -5.23 1.70
N GLN A 69 -14.52 -6.00 0.93
CA GLN A 69 -14.74 -7.45 0.73
C GLN A 69 -14.65 -8.26 2.04
N HIS A 70 -13.87 -7.79 3.01
CA HIS A 70 -13.72 -8.43 4.32
C HIS A 70 -14.44 -7.67 5.43
N ARG A 71 -15.30 -6.72 5.09
CA ARG A 71 -16.08 -5.97 6.08
C ARG A 71 -17.19 -6.88 6.63
N SER A 72 -17.18 -7.08 7.94
CA SER A 72 -18.26 -7.79 8.64
C SER A 72 -19.57 -7.01 8.52
N ASP A 73 -20.70 -7.71 8.68
CA ASP A 73 -22.02 -7.10 8.67
C ASP A 73 -22.09 -5.91 9.64
N GLU A 74 -22.49 -4.75 9.13
CA GLU A 74 -22.71 -3.57 9.95
C GLU A 74 -23.97 -3.77 10.77
N VAL A 75 -23.87 -3.60 12.09
CA VAL A 75 -25.04 -3.55 12.96
C VAL A 75 -25.60 -2.12 12.89
N PRO A 76 -26.82 -1.91 12.36
CA PRO A 76 -27.42 -0.58 12.35
C PRO A 76 -27.83 -0.20 13.77
N TYR A 77 -27.23 0.87 14.30
CA TYR A 77 -27.58 1.43 15.61
C TYR A 77 -28.57 2.59 15.46
N ALA A 78 -29.59 2.62 16.31
CA ALA A 78 -30.55 3.71 16.41
C ALA A 78 -30.13 4.72 17.49
N VAL A 79 -30.65 5.95 17.39
CA VAL A 79 -30.45 6.97 18.43
C VAL A 79 -31.10 6.48 19.73
N GLY A 80 -30.27 6.25 20.75
CA GLY A 80 -30.69 5.70 22.05
C GLY A 80 -30.14 4.30 22.35
N ASP A 81 -29.47 3.65 21.39
CA ASP A 81 -28.81 2.38 21.63
C ASP A 81 -27.57 2.54 22.51
N ASN A 82 -27.46 1.71 23.53
CA ASN A 82 -26.29 1.67 24.42
C ASN A 82 -25.28 0.68 23.87
N ILE A 83 -24.12 1.18 23.42
CA ILE A 83 -22.98 0.36 23.02
C ILE A 83 -22.03 0.14 24.19
N MET A 84 -21.62 -1.11 24.41
CA MET A 84 -20.62 -1.43 25.43
C MET A 84 -19.23 -1.15 24.85
N LEU A 85 -18.54 -0.13 25.38
CA LEU A 85 -17.15 0.13 25.06
C LEU A 85 -16.27 -0.74 25.98
N LEU A 86 -15.70 -1.81 25.41
CA LEU A 86 -14.68 -2.60 26.09
C LEU A 86 -13.31 -1.98 25.81
N THR A 87 -12.64 -1.51 26.87
CA THR A 87 -11.21 -1.09 26.86
C THR A 87 -10.27 -2.27 27.03
#